data_AF-A0A674GM17-F1
#
_entry.id   AF-A0A674GM17-F1
#
_cell.length_a   1.000
_cell.length_b   1.000
_cell.length_c   1.000
_cell.angle_alpha   90.00
_cell.angle_beta   90.00
_cell.angle_gamma   90.00
#
_symmetry.space_group_name_H-M   'P 1'
#
loop_
_entity.id
_entity.type
_entity.pdbx_description
1 polymer ?
#
loop_
_entity_poly.entity_id
_entity_poly.type
_entity_poly.pdbx_seq_one_letter_code
_entity_poly.pdbx_strand_id
1 'polypeptide(L)'
;MIIFAVDTILTRLGFSENVKEIVAASPPSPEKQRNGLSIIIAVHECKMKLFLLICLLISCCFHAGAVNREYYIGITETVWNYAPGNASAISGQLFAEEEQAEVFLKRGPQRIGNTYKKAIYVQYTNHLYDEIIDKPSWLGFLGPVIKGEVGDSITIHLKNFASRNYTLHPHGVRYTKENEGKLDAILDKNLSKVNRPSECKWYSSIREKTGQVKRDLN
;
A
#
# COMPACT_ATOMS: atom_id res chain seq x y z
N MET A 1 24.81 -12.20 4.45
CA MET A 1 26.05 -11.69 5.08
C MET A 1 25.86 -11.26 6.54
N ILE A 2 24.69 -10.74 6.96
CA ILE A 2 24.43 -10.33 8.36
C ILE A 2 24.11 -11.51 9.29
N ILE A 3 23.49 -12.58 8.78
CA ILE A 3 23.21 -13.80 9.58
C ILE A 3 24.51 -14.44 10.10
N PHE A 4 25.56 -14.51 9.27
CA PHE A 4 26.87 -15.02 9.67
C PHE A 4 27.58 -14.15 10.72
N ALA A 5 27.28 -12.85 10.77
CA ALA A 5 27.84 -11.95 11.79
C ALA A 5 27.22 -12.21 13.17
N VAL A 6 25.94 -12.59 13.23
CA VAL A 6 25.24 -12.92 14.48
C VAL A 6 25.74 -14.24 15.07
N ASP A 7 25.94 -15.26 14.24
CA ASP A 7 26.52 -16.55 14.68
C ASP A 7 27.97 -16.42 15.17
N THR A 8 28.77 -15.58 14.52
CA THR A 8 30.16 -15.35 14.92
C THR A 8 30.26 -14.62 16.27
N ILE A 9 29.33 -13.70 16.55
CA ILE A 9 29.26 -12.97 17.82
C ILE A 9 28.74 -13.87 18.95
N LEU A 10 27.75 -14.72 18.68
CA LEU A 10 27.22 -15.68 19.65
C LEU A 10 28.26 -16.75 20.04
N THR A 11 29.08 -17.19 19.09
CA THR A 11 30.15 -18.17 19.33
C THR A 11 31.30 -17.58 20.16
N ARG A 12 31.67 -16.30 19.95
CA ARG A 12 32.68 -15.60 20.78
C ARG A 12 32.20 -15.25 22.19
N LEU A 13 30.88 -15.24 22.43
CA LEU A 13 30.27 -15.01 23.75
C LEU A 13 29.95 -16.31 24.52
N GLY A 14 30.38 -17.48 24.00
CA GLY A 14 30.35 -18.75 24.73
C GLY A 14 29.00 -19.45 24.78
N PHE A 15 28.06 -19.13 23.88
CA PHE A 15 26.85 -19.93 23.71
C PHE A 15 27.17 -21.15 22.82
N SER A 16 27.73 -22.21 23.43
CA SER A 16 27.80 -23.54 22.83
C SER A 16 26.55 -24.31 23.26
N GLU A 17 25.73 -24.71 22.29
CA GLU A 17 24.63 -25.67 22.51
C GLU A 17 25.21 -26.97 23.08
N ASN A 18 25.03 -27.18 24.38
CA ASN A 18 25.21 -28.48 24.99
C ASN A 18 23.82 -29.10 25.16
N VAL A 19 23.34 -29.78 24.11
CA VAL A 19 22.36 -30.84 24.28
C VAL A 19 23.05 -31.94 25.07
N LYS A 20 22.65 -32.15 26.33
CA LYS A 20 23.05 -33.35 27.09
C LYS A 20 21.85 -34.28 27.21
N GLU A 21 21.93 -35.32 26.41
CA GLU A 21 21.18 -36.56 26.49
C GLU A 21 21.30 -37.15 27.91
N ILE A 22 20.18 -37.54 28.51
CA ILE A 22 20.12 -38.14 29.85
C ILE A 22 20.34 -39.65 29.67
N VAL A 23 21.53 -40.14 30.03
CA VAL A 23 21.79 -41.59 30.19
C VAL A 23 22.10 -41.87 31.65
N ALA A 24 21.28 -42.73 32.26
CA ALA A 24 21.39 -43.16 33.64
C ALA A 24 22.53 -44.18 33.83
N ALA A 25 23.34 -44.00 34.87
CA ALA A 25 24.22 -45.03 35.42
C ALA A 25 24.28 -44.93 36.96
N SER A 26 24.18 -46.09 37.62
CA SER A 26 24.11 -46.31 39.08
C SER A 26 25.41 -45.96 39.84
N PRO A 27 25.39 -45.82 41.19
CA PRO A 27 26.31 -44.97 41.95
C PRO A 27 27.50 -45.72 42.59
N PRO A 28 28.55 -44.97 43.03
CA PRO A 28 29.33 -45.34 44.20
C PRO A 28 29.35 -44.26 45.30
N SER A 29 29.73 -44.71 46.51
CA SER A 29 29.54 -44.13 47.87
C SER A 29 30.68 -43.16 48.32
N PRO A 30 30.78 -42.66 49.58
CA PRO A 30 30.59 -41.24 49.89
C PRO A 30 31.82 -40.60 50.56
N GLU A 31 32.29 -39.43 50.10
CA GLU A 31 33.10 -38.61 51.02
C GLU A 31 33.13 -37.11 50.68
N LYS A 32 32.92 -36.34 51.76
CA LYS A 32 33.32 -34.95 51.99
C LYS A 32 32.44 -33.83 51.42
N GLN A 33 31.43 -33.50 52.22
CA GLN A 33 30.61 -32.30 52.12
C GLN A 33 31.21 -31.15 52.95
N ARG A 34 31.11 -29.93 52.39
CA ARG A 34 31.25 -28.57 52.99
C ARG A 34 32.71 -28.04 53.05
N ASN A 35 33.05 -26.88 52.47
CA ASN A 35 32.37 -25.59 52.46
C ASN A 35 32.52 -24.88 51.08
N GLY A 36 31.41 -24.60 50.39
CA GLY A 36 31.40 -23.78 49.17
C GLY A 36 30.93 -22.36 49.46
N LEU A 37 31.71 -21.37 49.03
CA LEU A 37 31.26 -19.97 48.94
C LEU A 37 30.10 -19.88 47.94
N SER A 38 28.97 -19.33 48.38
CA SER A 38 27.86 -18.95 47.50
C SER A 38 28.20 -17.66 46.76
N ILE A 39 28.46 -17.74 45.45
CA ILE A 39 28.40 -16.58 44.53
C ILE A 39 27.78 -17.04 43.21
N ILE A 40 26.45 -17.24 43.17
CA ILE A 40 25.73 -17.47 41.90
C ILE A 40 24.32 -16.86 41.98
N ILE A 41 24.19 -15.52 42.05
CA ILE A 41 22.88 -14.86 41.75
C ILE A 41 23.05 -13.58 40.90
N ALA A 42 24.19 -12.88 40.90
CA ALA A 42 24.32 -11.59 40.19
C ALA A 42 24.43 -11.68 38.64
N VAL A 43 24.83 -12.83 38.08
CA VAL A 43 25.10 -12.94 36.62
C VAL A 43 23.82 -13.16 35.81
N HIS A 44 22.77 -13.73 36.41
CA HIS A 44 21.53 -14.08 35.70
C HIS A 44 20.64 -12.86 35.45
N GLU A 45 20.58 -11.90 36.39
CA GLU A 45 19.81 -10.67 36.21
C GLU A 45 20.39 -9.72 35.15
N CYS A 46 21.72 -9.68 35.02
CA CYS A 46 22.41 -8.77 34.10
C CYS A 46 22.23 -9.21 32.62
N LYS A 47 22.25 -10.52 32.35
CA LYS A 47 21.99 -11.07 31.00
C LYS A 47 20.54 -10.88 30.55
N MET A 48 19.57 -11.03 31.47
CA MET A 48 18.15 -10.82 31.18
C MET A 48 17.84 -9.35 30.87
N LYS A 49 18.45 -8.41 31.61
CA LYS A 49 18.31 -6.97 31.35
C LYS A 49 18.92 -6.58 30.01
N LEU A 50 20.09 -7.11 29.66
CA LEU A 50 20.75 -6.82 28.37
C LEU A 50 19.97 -7.40 27.18
N PHE A 51 19.44 -8.62 27.30
CA PHE A 51 18.58 -9.23 26.28
C PHE A 51 17.27 -8.44 26.09
N LEU A 52 16.60 -8.05 27.18
CA LEU A 52 15.41 -7.19 27.13
C LEU A 52 15.71 -5.82 26.52
N LEU A 53 16.87 -5.23 26.84
CA LEU A 53 17.30 -3.95 26.25
C LEU A 53 17.56 -4.10 24.75
N ILE A 54 18.20 -5.19 24.33
CA ILE A 54 18.43 -5.50 22.91
C ILE A 54 17.09 -5.76 22.20
N CYS A 55 16.14 -6.49 22.80
CA CYS A 55 14.81 -6.67 22.23
C CYS A 55 14.02 -5.36 22.13
N LEU A 56 14.12 -4.47 23.12
CA LEU A 56 13.51 -3.13 23.09
C LEU A 56 14.14 -2.24 22.03
N LEU A 57 15.47 -2.27 21.90
CA LEU A 57 16.20 -1.53 20.87
C LEU A 57 15.88 -2.07 19.47
N ILE A 58 15.81 -3.39 19.29
CA ILE A 58 15.39 -4.02 18.04
C ILE A 58 13.93 -3.66 17.71
N SER A 59 13.03 -3.68 18.70
CA SER A 59 11.62 -3.29 18.52
C SER A 59 11.46 -1.80 18.16
N CYS A 60 12.31 -0.92 18.69
CA CYS A 60 12.38 0.49 18.28
C CYS A 60 12.90 0.64 16.85
N CYS A 61 13.87 -0.18 16.43
CA CYS A 61 14.42 -0.14 15.07
C CYS A 61 13.45 -0.64 13.98
N PHE A 62 12.36 -1.34 14.35
CA PHE A 62 11.38 -1.89 13.41
C PHE A 62 10.07 -1.10 13.28
N HIS A 63 9.92 0.04 13.95
CA HIS A 63 8.79 0.92 13.67
C HIS A 63 9.06 1.72 12.40
N ALA A 64 8.78 1.11 11.24
CA ALA A 64 8.48 1.88 10.04
C ALA A 64 7.27 2.76 10.39
N GLY A 65 7.49 4.07 10.49
CA GLY A 65 6.46 5.01 10.94
C GLY A 65 5.32 5.05 9.94
N ALA A 66 4.09 4.80 10.40
CA ALA A 66 2.89 5.02 9.61
C ALA A 66 2.80 6.49 9.19
N VAL A 67 2.64 6.76 7.89
CA VAL A 67 2.55 8.11 7.33
C VAL A 67 1.12 8.40 6.87
N ASN A 68 0.67 9.64 7.11
CA ASN A 68 -0.55 10.17 6.52
C ASN A 68 -0.23 10.78 5.15
N ARG A 69 -0.86 10.28 4.08
CA ARG A 69 -0.65 10.72 2.70
C ARG A 69 -1.90 11.42 2.19
N GLU A 70 -1.78 12.70 1.87
CA GLU A 70 -2.88 13.50 1.35
C GLU A 70 -2.82 13.66 -0.17
N TYR A 71 -3.98 13.53 -0.82
CA TYR A 71 -4.14 13.70 -2.27
C TYR A 71 -5.32 14.62 -2.56
N TYR A 72 -5.10 15.66 -3.37
CA TYR A 72 -6.16 16.52 -3.89
C TYR A 72 -6.53 16.06 -5.28
N ILE A 73 -7.74 15.54 -5.46
CA ILE A 73 -8.19 14.94 -6.73
C ILE A 73 -9.43 15.66 -7.23
N GLY A 74 -9.38 16.14 -8.47
CA GLY A 74 -10.53 16.69 -9.18
C GLY A 74 -11.08 15.72 -10.21
N ILE A 75 -12.39 15.74 -10.42
CA ILE A 75 -13.06 15.06 -11.54
C ILE A 75 -13.37 16.10 -12.60
N THR A 76 -12.73 15.99 -13.76
CA THR A 76 -12.85 16.98 -14.85
C THR A 76 -13.27 16.30 -16.15
N GLU A 77 -14.02 17.01 -16.99
CA GLU A 77 -14.41 16.50 -18.30
C GLU A 77 -13.38 16.88 -19.36
N THR A 78 -12.94 15.92 -20.16
CA THR A 78 -12.00 16.12 -21.26
C THR A 78 -12.48 15.40 -22.52
N VAL A 79 -11.94 15.81 -23.67
CA VAL A 79 -12.15 15.15 -24.95
C VAL A 79 -11.01 14.15 -25.14
N TRP A 80 -11.34 12.87 -25.23
CA TRP A 80 -10.38 11.79 -25.34
C TRP A 80 -10.42 11.15 -26.72
N ASN A 81 -9.27 11.12 -27.41
CA ASN A 81 -9.08 10.39 -28.65
C ASN A 81 -8.42 9.03 -28.36
N TYR A 82 -9.11 7.93 -28.68
CA TYR A 82 -8.63 6.57 -28.45
C TYR A 82 -7.52 6.13 -29.41
N ALA A 83 -7.46 6.73 -30.60
CA ALA A 83 -6.46 6.43 -31.62
C ALA A 83 -5.91 7.76 -32.15
N PRO A 84 -5.02 8.42 -31.38
CA PRO A 84 -4.34 9.61 -31.87
C PRO A 84 -3.43 9.23 -33.05
N GLY A 85 -3.56 9.96 -34.15
CA GLY A 85 -2.88 9.67 -35.42
C GLY A 85 -3.85 9.17 -36.50
N ASN A 86 -3.29 8.64 -37.58
CA ASN A 86 -4.03 8.15 -38.76
C ASN A 86 -3.68 6.71 -39.15
N ALA A 87 -2.75 6.07 -38.42
CA ALA A 87 -2.24 4.74 -38.74
C ALA A 87 -2.06 3.89 -37.48
N SER A 88 -2.18 2.57 -37.65
CA SER A 88 -1.95 1.59 -36.58
C SER A 88 -0.46 1.55 -36.22
N ALA A 89 -0.16 1.69 -34.93
CA ALA A 89 1.20 1.60 -34.42
C ALA A 89 1.82 0.19 -34.59
N ILE A 90 1.00 -0.83 -34.84
CA ILE A 90 1.43 -2.23 -34.99
C ILE A 90 1.68 -2.55 -36.47
N SER A 91 0.67 -2.31 -37.33
CA SER A 91 0.75 -2.68 -38.75
C SER A 91 1.36 -1.60 -39.63
N GLY A 92 1.41 -0.35 -39.17
CA GLY A 92 1.84 0.81 -39.95
C GLY A 92 0.84 1.24 -41.03
N GLN A 93 -0.27 0.52 -41.20
CA GLN A 93 -1.31 0.84 -42.19
C GLN A 93 -2.19 1.99 -41.72
N LEU A 94 -2.71 2.76 -42.69
CA LEU A 94 -3.68 3.80 -42.41
C LEU A 94 -4.97 3.18 -41.88
N PHE A 95 -5.59 3.80 -40.87
CA PHE A 95 -6.88 3.33 -40.32
C PHE A 95 -8.01 3.30 -41.36
N ALA A 96 -7.87 4.06 -42.45
CA ALA A 96 -8.82 4.05 -43.56
C ALA A 96 -8.73 2.78 -44.42
N GLU A 97 -7.61 2.08 -44.38
CA GLU A 97 -7.33 0.87 -45.16
C GLU A 97 -7.56 -0.41 -44.35
N GLU A 98 -7.64 -0.29 -43.01
CA GLU A 98 -7.86 -1.40 -42.09
C GLU A 98 -9.36 -1.51 -41.73
N GLU A 99 -10.04 -2.50 -42.33
CA GLU A 99 -11.49 -2.73 -42.12
C GLU A 99 -11.85 -2.89 -40.64
N GLN A 100 -11.00 -3.55 -39.86
CA GLN A 100 -11.21 -3.75 -38.42
C GLN A 100 -11.13 -2.44 -37.63
N ALA A 101 -10.23 -1.52 -38.01
CA ALA A 101 -10.13 -0.20 -37.39
C ALA A 101 -11.33 0.67 -37.77
N GLU A 102 -11.84 0.52 -39.00
CA GLU A 102 -13.00 1.25 -39.48
C GLU A 102 -14.22 1.08 -38.57
N VAL A 103 -14.44 -0.12 -38.01
CA VAL A 103 -15.56 -0.45 -37.10
C VAL A 103 -15.57 0.40 -35.82
N PHE A 104 -14.42 0.87 -35.35
CA PHE A 104 -14.32 1.66 -34.11
C PHE A 104 -14.02 3.13 -34.35
N LEU A 105 -13.25 3.46 -35.40
CA LEU A 105 -12.66 4.79 -35.56
C LEU A 105 -13.44 5.68 -36.55
N LYS A 106 -14.14 5.09 -37.54
CA LYS A 106 -14.82 5.87 -38.58
C LYS A 106 -16.01 6.66 -38.01
N ARG A 107 -16.02 7.96 -38.31
CA ARG A 107 -17.13 8.86 -38.00
C ARG A 107 -18.21 8.77 -39.07
N GLY A 108 -19.47 8.90 -38.67
CA GLY A 108 -20.62 8.89 -39.58
C GLY A 108 -21.89 9.43 -38.91
N PRO A 109 -23.03 9.45 -39.62
CA PRO A 109 -24.28 10.01 -39.10
C PRO A 109 -24.77 9.35 -37.80
N GLN A 110 -24.50 8.05 -37.65
CA GLN A 110 -24.85 7.27 -36.45
C GLN A 110 -23.60 6.77 -35.69
N ARG A 111 -22.42 7.34 -35.97
CA ARG A 111 -21.14 6.88 -35.42
C ARG A 111 -20.28 8.05 -34.97
N ILE A 112 -19.98 8.11 -33.67
CA ILE A 112 -19.20 9.20 -33.06
C ILE A 112 -17.76 9.23 -33.60
N GLY A 113 -17.17 8.06 -33.85
CA GLY A 113 -15.78 7.90 -34.31
C GLY A 113 -14.84 7.59 -33.16
N ASN A 114 -13.59 8.08 -33.23
CA ASN A 114 -12.51 7.79 -32.28
C ASN A 114 -12.45 8.70 -31.04
N THR A 115 -13.23 9.78 -31.02
CA THR A 115 -13.08 10.87 -30.04
C THR A 115 -14.36 11.03 -29.20
N TYR A 116 -14.22 10.92 -27.88
CA TYR A 116 -15.33 10.91 -26.94
C TYR A 116 -15.09 11.87 -25.78
N LYS A 117 -16.15 12.52 -25.30
CA LYS A 117 -16.09 13.25 -24.02
C LYS A 117 -16.09 12.26 -22.86
N LYS A 118 -15.14 12.42 -21.93
CA LYS A 118 -14.93 11.55 -20.75
C LYS A 118 -14.77 12.40 -19.50
N ALA A 119 -15.11 11.85 -18.33
CA ALA A 119 -14.74 12.41 -17.04
C ALA A 119 -13.51 11.66 -16.51
N ILE A 120 -12.47 12.39 -16.13
CA ILE A 120 -11.19 11.84 -15.68
C ILE A 120 -10.81 12.38 -14.30
N TYR A 121 -10.04 11.59 -13.55
CA TYR A 121 -9.43 12.02 -12.29
C TYR A 121 -8.13 12.75 -12.58
N VAL A 122 -7.96 13.93 -11.98
CA VAL A 122 -6.79 14.79 -12.11
C VAL A 122 -6.27 15.12 -10.71
N GLN A 123 -4.96 15.06 -10.51
CA GLN A 123 -4.35 15.41 -9.23
C GLN A 123 -3.95 16.88 -9.22
N TYR A 124 -4.15 17.52 -8.08
CA TYR A 124 -3.76 18.90 -7.80
C TYR A 124 -2.75 18.95 -6.66
N THR A 125 -2.01 20.05 -6.57
CA THR A 125 -0.99 20.23 -5.51
C THR A 125 -1.60 20.46 -4.14
N ASN A 126 -2.75 21.14 -4.06
CA ASN A 126 -3.37 21.52 -2.79
C ASN A 126 -4.89 21.76 -2.92
N HIS A 127 -5.51 22.20 -1.82
CA HIS A 127 -6.94 22.46 -1.67
C HIS A 127 -7.51 23.58 -2.55
N LEU A 128 -6.66 24.39 -3.20
CA LEU A 128 -7.11 25.45 -4.11
C LEU A 128 -7.55 24.88 -5.47
N TYR A 129 -7.01 23.73 -5.87
CA TYR A 129 -7.26 23.10 -7.18
C TYR A 129 -6.85 23.98 -8.38
N ASP A 130 -5.81 24.79 -8.23
CA ASP A 130 -5.34 25.70 -9.29
C ASP A 130 -4.16 25.14 -10.10
N GLU A 131 -3.34 24.29 -9.47
CA GLU A 131 -2.13 23.72 -10.08
C GLU A 131 -2.25 22.20 -10.18
N ILE A 132 -2.15 21.69 -11.42
CA ILE A 132 -2.26 20.26 -11.76
C ILE A 132 -0.89 19.60 -11.59
N ILE A 133 -0.88 18.43 -10.96
CA ILE A 133 0.29 17.54 -10.94
C ILE A 133 0.26 16.69 -12.21
N ASP A 134 1.26 16.90 -13.06
CA ASP A 134 1.42 16.15 -14.29
C ASP A 134 1.62 14.66 -14.00
N LYS A 135 0.81 13.85 -14.68
CA LYS A 135 0.92 12.39 -14.64
C LYS A 135 1.73 11.89 -15.84
N PRO A 136 2.43 10.76 -15.71
CA PRO A 136 3.17 10.20 -16.83
C PRO A 136 2.30 9.92 -18.06
N SER A 137 2.84 10.14 -19.25
CA SER A 137 2.12 10.04 -20.52
C SER A 137 1.52 8.65 -20.76
N TRP A 138 2.23 7.59 -20.37
CA TRP A 138 1.77 6.20 -20.49
C TRP A 138 0.50 5.88 -19.67
N LEU A 139 0.12 6.74 -18.74
CA LEU A 139 -1.09 6.57 -17.93
C LEU A 139 -2.38 6.93 -18.72
N GLY A 140 -2.26 7.58 -19.88
CA GLY A 140 -3.39 7.79 -20.80
C GLY A 140 -4.50 8.65 -20.18
N PHE A 141 -5.72 8.13 -20.10
CA PHE A 141 -6.85 8.81 -19.42
C PHE A 141 -7.04 8.33 -17.96
N LEU A 142 -6.24 7.38 -17.50
CA LEU A 142 -6.30 6.92 -16.12
C LEU A 142 -5.91 8.05 -15.16
N GLY A 143 -6.51 8.01 -13.97
CA GLY A 143 -6.26 8.96 -12.90
C GLY A 143 -4.84 8.88 -12.31
N PRO A 144 -4.52 9.73 -11.34
CA PRO A 144 -3.22 9.71 -10.66
C PRO A 144 -2.98 8.39 -9.94
N VAL A 145 -1.70 8.01 -9.81
CA VAL A 145 -1.31 6.82 -9.06
C VAL A 145 -1.27 7.15 -7.58
N ILE A 146 -2.22 6.60 -6.83
CA ILE A 146 -2.28 6.73 -5.37
C ILE A 146 -1.42 5.61 -4.77
N LYS A 147 -0.41 5.98 -3.97
CA LYS A 147 0.52 5.04 -3.35
C LYS A 147 0.51 5.18 -1.83
N GLY A 148 0.73 4.06 -1.14
CA GLY A 148 0.97 4.00 0.29
C GLY A 148 1.57 2.65 0.68
N GLU A 149 2.21 2.62 1.82
CA GLU A 149 2.80 1.42 2.42
C GLU A 149 1.86 0.84 3.48
N VAL A 150 2.14 -0.39 3.88
CA VAL A 150 1.43 -0.99 5.01
C VAL A 150 1.68 -0.17 6.27
N GLY A 151 0.59 0.21 6.94
CA GLY A 151 0.59 1.11 8.09
C GLY A 151 0.10 2.51 7.74
N ASP A 152 0.25 2.94 6.49
CA ASP A 152 -0.12 4.30 6.07
C ASP A 152 -1.62 4.54 6.10
N SER A 153 -1.98 5.81 6.30
CA SER A 153 -3.33 6.31 6.08
C SER A 153 -3.34 7.24 4.87
N ILE A 154 -4.26 7.02 3.96
CA ILE A 154 -4.44 7.83 2.75
C ILE A 154 -5.70 8.66 2.91
N THR A 155 -5.53 9.97 2.73
CA THR A 155 -6.62 10.94 2.69
C THR A 155 -6.75 11.51 1.28
N ILE A 156 -7.95 11.39 0.70
CA ILE A 156 -8.25 11.95 -0.61
C ILE A 156 -9.27 13.08 -0.42
N HIS A 157 -8.95 14.27 -0.92
CA HIS A 157 -9.85 15.42 -1.02
C HIS A 157 -10.40 15.48 -2.44
N LEU A 158 -11.59 14.91 -2.62
CA LEU A 158 -12.22 14.82 -3.94
C LEU A 158 -13.11 16.03 -4.21
N LYS A 159 -12.92 16.67 -5.37
CA LYS A 159 -13.78 17.76 -5.87
C LYS A 159 -14.31 17.44 -7.26
N ASN A 160 -15.62 17.54 -7.45
CA ASN A 160 -16.24 17.26 -8.74
C ASN A 160 -16.44 18.56 -9.53
N PHE A 161 -15.77 18.68 -10.68
CA PHE A 161 -15.92 19.78 -11.64
C PHE A 161 -16.72 19.37 -12.89
N ALA A 162 -17.17 18.11 -12.96
CA ALA A 162 -17.89 17.60 -14.10
C ALA A 162 -19.41 17.88 -14.00
N SER A 163 -20.13 17.67 -15.10
CA SER A 163 -21.55 17.97 -15.20
C SER A 163 -22.46 17.00 -14.43
N ARG A 164 -21.97 15.79 -14.14
CA ARG A 164 -22.69 14.72 -13.45
C ARG A 164 -22.08 14.47 -12.08
N ASN A 165 -22.87 13.90 -11.19
CA ASN A 165 -22.40 13.51 -9.87
C ASN A 165 -21.54 12.25 -9.99
N TYR A 166 -20.27 12.37 -9.64
CA TYR A 166 -19.31 11.27 -9.62
C TYR A 166 -18.80 11.04 -8.20
N THR A 167 -18.49 9.79 -7.91
CA THR A 167 -17.93 9.34 -6.64
C THR A 167 -16.66 8.52 -6.88
N LEU A 168 -15.88 8.30 -5.84
CA LEU A 168 -14.68 7.46 -5.84
C LEU A 168 -14.88 6.32 -4.85
N HIS A 169 -14.66 5.08 -5.29
CA HIS A 169 -14.74 3.88 -4.46
C HIS A 169 -13.39 3.14 -4.56
N PRO A 170 -12.61 3.09 -3.48
CA PRO A 170 -11.30 2.46 -3.54
C PRO A 170 -11.41 0.93 -3.39
N HIS A 171 -10.63 0.20 -4.17
CA HIS A 171 -10.52 -1.25 -4.07
C HIS A 171 -9.21 -1.65 -3.37
N GLY A 172 -9.26 -2.69 -2.53
CA GLY A 172 -8.06 -3.24 -1.89
C GLY A 172 -7.54 -2.47 -0.67
N VAL A 173 -8.33 -1.51 -0.14
CA VAL A 173 -7.99 -0.76 1.08
C VAL A 173 -9.16 -0.79 2.05
N ARG A 174 -8.88 -0.59 3.35
CA ARG A 174 -9.93 -0.52 4.36
C ARG A 174 -10.42 0.91 4.52
N TYR A 175 -11.74 1.09 4.50
CA TYR A 175 -12.43 2.35 4.73
C TYR A 175 -13.63 2.15 5.67
N THR A 176 -14.12 3.24 6.28
CA THR A 176 -15.37 3.23 7.07
C THR A 176 -16.58 3.30 6.13
N LYS A 177 -17.78 2.95 6.60
CA LYS A 177 -18.99 2.96 5.76
C LYS A 177 -19.33 4.33 5.16
N GLU A 178 -19.07 5.40 5.91
CA GLU A 178 -19.18 6.79 5.44
C GLU A 178 -18.22 7.08 4.27
N ASN A 179 -17.11 6.36 4.22
CA ASN A 179 -16.06 6.42 3.21
C ASN A 179 -16.12 5.23 2.25
N GLU A 180 -17.31 4.71 1.94
CA GLU A 180 -17.47 3.66 0.90
C GLU A 180 -17.55 4.25 -0.52
N GLY A 181 -18.27 5.34 -0.75
CA GLY A 181 -18.32 5.96 -2.10
C GLY A 181 -19.19 5.20 -3.10
N LYS A 182 -19.83 4.12 -2.64
CA LYS A 182 -20.96 3.47 -3.27
C LYS A 182 -22.21 3.86 -2.50
N LEU A 183 -23.27 4.24 -3.22
CA LEU A 183 -24.57 4.49 -2.62
C LEU A 183 -25.28 3.16 -2.36
N ASP A 184 -25.62 2.89 -1.10
CA ASP A 184 -26.52 1.80 -0.75
C ASP A 184 -27.96 2.24 -1.03
N ALA A 185 -28.66 1.49 -1.89
CA ALA A 185 -30.00 1.82 -2.40
C ALA A 185 -31.10 1.95 -1.31
N ILE A 186 -30.80 1.61 -0.05
CA ILE A 186 -31.76 1.63 1.07
C ILE A 186 -31.75 2.99 1.82
N LEU A 187 -30.73 3.83 1.63
CA LEU A 187 -30.61 5.12 2.35
C LEU A 187 -31.08 6.34 1.52
N ASP A 188 -32.04 6.15 0.62
CA ASP A 188 -32.37 7.15 -0.43
C ASP A 188 -33.55 8.08 -0.07
N LYS A 189 -33.51 8.72 1.11
CA LYS A 189 -34.45 9.84 1.40
C LYS A 189 -33.83 11.11 1.94
N ASN A 190 -32.57 11.11 2.38
CA ASN A 190 -31.95 12.30 3.00
C ASN A 190 -30.57 12.69 2.43
N LEU A 191 -30.14 12.09 1.31
CA LEU A 191 -28.84 12.33 0.69
C LEU A 191 -28.86 13.34 -0.46
N SER A 192 -29.81 14.29 -0.43
CA SER A 192 -29.72 15.56 -1.16
C SER A 192 -28.51 16.43 -0.74
N LYS A 193 -27.70 15.98 0.24
CA LYS A 193 -26.47 16.62 0.71
C LYS A 193 -25.18 16.18 0.00
N VAL A 194 -25.20 15.14 -0.85
CA VAL A 194 -24.02 14.74 -1.65
C VAL A 194 -23.86 15.56 -2.94
N ASN A 195 -24.86 16.39 -3.28
CA ASN A 195 -24.90 17.18 -4.52
C ASN A 195 -24.63 18.69 -4.33
N ARG A 196 -23.49 19.04 -3.75
CA ARG A 196 -22.84 20.34 -3.95
C ARG A 196 -21.34 20.10 -4.19
N PRO A 197 -20.54 21.05 -4.71
CA PRO A 197 -19.10 20.86 -4.90
C PRO A 197 -18.42 20.84 -3.52
N SER A 198 -18.72 19.82 -2.74
CA SER A 198 -18.34 19.66 -1.35
C SER A 198 -17.33 18.53 -1.31
N GLU A 199 -16.07 18.95 -1.23
CA GLU A 199 -14.91 18.21 -0.74
C GLU A 199 -15.31 16.91 -0.02
N CYS A 200 -15.21 15.77 -0.71
CA CYS A 200 -15.33 14.48 -0.06
C CYS A 200 -13.96 14.10 0.49
N LYS A 201 -13.83 14.04 1.82
CA LYS A 201 -12.63 13.56 2.50
C LYS A 201 -12.76 12.06 2.71
N TRP A 202 -11.83 11.30 2.16
CA TRP A 202 -11.76 9.84 2.34
C TRP A 202 -10.68 9.51 3.35
N TYR A 203 -10.88 8.48 4.17
CA TYR A 203 -9.84 7.89 5.00
C TYR A 203 -9.74 6.41 4.66
N SER A 204 -8.58 6.00 4.16
CA SER A 204 -8.26 4.58 4.05
C SER A 204 -6.95 4.26 4.76
N SER A 205 -6.87 3.09 5.38
CA SER A 205 -5.64 2.62 6.04
C SER A 205 -5.23 1.29 5.40
N ILE A 206 -3.95 1.18 5.07
CA ILE A 206 -3.36 -0.02 4.48
C ILE A 206 -2.86 -0.90 5.65
N ARG A 207 -3.36 -2.14 5.77
CA ARG A 207 -2.85 -3.12 6.76
C ARG A 207 -2.00 -4.18 6.07
N GLU A 208 -1.24 -4.95 6.86
CA GLU A 208 -0.44 -6.09 6.37
C GLU A 208 -1.27 -7.07 5.54
N LYS A 209 -2.54 -7.30 5.92
CA LYS A 209 -3.45 -8.21 5.20
C LYS A 209 -3.91 -7.69 3.82
N THR A 210 -3.80 -6.39 3.57
CA THR A 210 -4.13 -5.76 2.27
C THR A 210 -2.88 -5.47 1.43
N GLY A 211 -1.69 -5.57 2.03
CA GLY A 211 -0.41 -5.42 1.35
C GLY A 211 0.01 -6.72 0.66
N GLN A 212 1.07 -6.63 -0.15
CA GLN A 212 1.68 -7.80 -0.77
C GLN A 212 2.34 -8.68 0.29
N VAL A 213 2.16 -9.99 0.17
CA VAL A 213 2.90 -10.98 0.96
C VAL A 213 4.26 -11.20 0.28
N LYS A 214 5.31 -11.48 1.05
CA LYS A 214 6.68 -11.71 0.54
C LYS A 214 6.81 -12.78 -0.57
N ARG A 215 5.80 -13.63 -0.76
CA ARG A 215 5.73 -14.63 -1.84
C ARG A 215 5.20 -14.07 -3.17
N ASP A 216 4.62 -12.87 -3.18
CA ASP A 216 3.87 -12.33 -4.33
C ASP A 216 4.79 -11.60 -5.33
N LEU A 217 6.08 -11.47 -5.03
CA LEU A 217 7.07 -10.71 -5.81
C LEU A 217 8.11 -11.59 -6.53
N ASN A 218 8.02 -12.91 -6.40
CA ASN A 218 8.92 -13.88 -7.02
C ASN A 218 8.27 -14.62 -8.18
#